data_AF-A0A9K3PM79-F1
#
_entry.id   AF-A0A9K3PM79-F1
#
_cell.length_a   1.000
_cell.length_b   1.000
_cell.length_c   1.000
_cell.angle_alpha   90.00
_cell.angle_beta   90.00
_cell.angle_gamma   90.00
#
_symmetry.space_group_name_H-M   'P 1'
#
loop_
_entity.id
_entity.type
_entity.pdbx_description
1 polymer ?
#
loop_
_entity_poly.entity_id
_entity_poly.type
_entity_poly.pdbx_seq_one_letter_code
_entity_poly.pdbx_strand_id
1 'polypeptide(L)'
;MKMERPSLTISTTIAVVAISAACIWRTIRRSRSPVIQCKLSCNCGKVQGYIAAKREDSIRIWCFCQDCQDYGAFVASQDKHAKNIVGEYGESRVVQVCKSDLYIIQGQDLLQLSRKSATPTKNQLYMHRYYTKCCHTPLFQTVDFLGFVGVFLENLDQAVIDQFDGPVAMMPEQASKLPPNMPPDIFVPHLLWKLIRYHSSRNLGPFDYDMNPTFWGDKKKTK
;
A
#
# COMPACT_ATOMS: atom_id res chain seq x y z
N MET A 1 34.13 -38.81 10.70
CA MET A 1 33.95 -37.62 11.55
C MET A 1 32.45 -37.50 11.86
N LYS A 2 32.00 -37.94 13.05
CA LYS A 2 30.58 -37.83 13.45
C LYS A 2 30.33 -36.38 13.87
N MET A 3 29.54 -35.63 13.10
CA MET A 3 29.03 -34.34 13.56
C MET A 3 27.99 -34.61 14.64
N GLU A 4 28.33 -34.33 15.89
CA GLU A 4 27.37 -34.29 16.99
C GLU A 4 26.35 -33.19 16.73
N ARG A 5 25.08 -33.56 16.61
CA ARG A 5 23.99 -32.59 16.51
C ARG A 5 23.86 -31.91 17.89
N PRO A 6 23.83 -30.57 17.97
CA PRO A 6 23.64 -29.88 19.23
C PRO A 6 22.32 -30.32 19.87
N SER A 7 22.30 -30.41 21.21
CA SER A 7 21.09 -30.77 21.95
C SER A 7 19.96 -29.77 21.69
N LEU A 8 18.73 -30.27 21.64
CA LEU A 8 17.53 -29.51 21.27
C LEU A 8 17.38 -28.20 22.09
N THR A 9 17.73 -28.23 23.38
CA THR A 9 17.69 -27.08 24.31
C THR A 9 18.66 -25.95 23.96
N ILE A 10 19.87 -26.27 23.48
CA ILE A 10 20.84 -25.26 23.05
C ILE A 10 20.34 -24.57 21.78
N SER A 11 19.76 -25.34 20.85
CA SER A 11 19.18 -24.81 19.62
C SER A 11 17.99 -23.87 19.87
N THR A 12 17.10 -24.22 20.79
CA THR A 12 15.95 -23.35 21.15
C THR A 12 16.40 -22.05 21.82
N THR A 13 17.38 -22.11 22.72
CA THR A 13 17.87 -20.92 23.44
C THR A 13 18.50 -19.91 22.48
N ILE A 14 19.34 -20.37 21.55
CA ILE A 14 19.95 -19.51 20.53
C ILE A 14 18.88 -18.84 19.66
N ALA A 15 17.85 -19.59 19.25
CA ALA A 15 16.76 -19.06 18.45
C ALA A 15 16.00 -17.95 19.19
N VAL A 16 15.67 -18.14 20.47
CA VAL A 16 14.98 -17.13 21.28
C VAL A 16 15.82 -15.86 21.41
N VAL A 17 17.11 -15.98 21.75
CA VAL A 17 18.01 -14.82 21.89
C VAL A 17 18.12 -14.05 20.57
N ALA A 18 18.27 -14.75 19.44
CA ALA A 18 18.36 -14.12 18.13
C ALA A 18 17.08 -13.36 17.76
N ILE A 19 15.91 -13.96 18.02
CA ILE A 19 14.60 -13.32 17.79
C ILE A 19 14.44 -12.09 18.68
N SER A 20 14.74 -12.19 19.97
CA SER A 20 14.65 -11.07 20.91
C SER A 20 15.58 -9.93 20.51
N ALA A 21 16.84 -10.22 20.16
CA ALA A 21 17.78 -9.22 19.68
C ALA A 21 17.30 -8.53 18.40
N ALA A 22 16.76 -9.29 17.43
CA ALA A 22 16.19 -8.75 16.20
C ALA A 22 14.98 -7.83 16.48
N CYS A 23 14.08 -8.23 17.38
CA CYS A 23 12.93 -7.44 17.80
C CYS A 23 13.35 -6.13 18.50
N ILE A 24 14.32 -6.20 19.41
CA ILE A 24 14.88 -5.02 20.10
C ILE A 24 15.53 -4.08 19.09
N TRP A 25 16.40 -4.61 18.22
CA TRP A 25 17.08 -3.82 17.20
C TRP A 25 16.10 -3.11 16.27
N ARG A 26 15.06 -3.80 15.78
CA ARG A 26 14.01 -3.18 14.96
C ARG A 26 13.23 -2.11 15.71
N THR A 27 12.94 -2.33 16.99
CA THR A 27 12.25 -1.35 17.83
C THR A 27 13.10 -0.09 18.02
N ILE A 28 14.40 -0.24 18.29
CA ILE A 28 15.35 0.87 18.40
C ILE A 28 15.46 1.62 17.06
N ARG A 29 15.66 0.89 15.95
CA ARG A 29 15.74 1.47 14.61
C ARG A 29 14.48 2.29 14.28
N ARG A 30 13.30 1.76 14.57
CA ARG A 30 12.03 2.49 14.43
C ARG A 30 11.95 3.71 15.34
N SER A 31 12.40 3.62 16.59
CA SER A 31 12.38 4.76 17.53
C SER A 31 13.17 5.95 17.00
N ARG A 32 14.30 5.67 16.34
CA ARG A 32 15.20 6.65 15.72
C ARG A 32 14.82 7.02 14.28
N SER A 33 13.80 6.38 13.72
CA SER A 33 13.38 6.62 12.34
C SER A 33 12.71 7.99 12.22
N PRO A 34 13.10 8.82 11.22
CA PRO A 34 12.48 10.11 11.02
C PRO A 34 11.01 9.95 10.64
N VAL A 35 10.19 10.93 11.07
CA VAL A 35 8.82 11.08 10.58
C VAL A 35 8.89 11.87 9.26
N ILE A 36 8.33 11.28 8.22
CA ILE A 36 8.20 11.89 6.90
C ILE A 36 6.82 12.52 6.82
N GLN A 37 6.78 13.81 6.53
CA GLN A 37 5.55 14.53 6.22
C GLN A 37 5.45 14.73 4.71
N CYS A 38 4.37 14.24 4.11
CA CYS A 38 4.15 14.34 2.68
C CYS A 38 2.72 14.80 2.40
N LYS A 39 2.57 15.90 1.67
CA LYS A 39 1.25 16.44 1.33
C LYS A 39 0.58 15.56 0.29
N LEU A 40 -0.74 15.43 0.39
CA LEU A 40 -1.62 14.75 -0.55
C LEU A 40 -2.62 15.77 -1.10
N SER A 41 -2.84 15.76 -2.42
CA SER A 41 -3.88 16.58 -3.05
C SER A 41 -4.51 15.85 -4.22
N CYS A 42 -5.83 15.97 -4.38
CA CYS A 42 -6.46 15.61 -5.65
C CYS A 42 -6.08 16.61 -6.75
N ASN A 43 -6.35 16.26 -8.02
CA ASN A 43 -5.95 17.08 -9.16
C ASN A 43 -6.55 18.49 -9.14
N CYS A 44 -7.77 18.66 -8.64
CA CYS A 44 -8.43 19.97 -8.55
C CYS A 44 -8.23 20.69 -7.20
N GLY A 45 -7.46 20.10 -6.27
CA GLY A 45 -7.17 20.70 -4.96
C GLY A 45 -8.33 20.75 -3.95
N LYS A 46 -9.52 20.26 -4.30
CA LYS A 46 -10.69 20.25 -3.39
C LYS A 46 -10.57 19.23 -2.25
N VAL A 47 -9.79 18.17 -2.46
CA VAL A 47 -9.47 17.17 -1.45
C VAL A 47 -7.99 17.27 -1.13
N GLN A 48 -7.68 17.51 0.14
CA GLN A 48 -6.32 17.71 0.62
C GLN A 48 -6.09 16.90 1.89
N GLY A 49 -4.84 16.48 2.07
CA GLY A 49 -4.43 15.65 3.18
C GLY A 49 -2.93 15.64 3.34
N TYR A 50 -2.46 14.77 4.21
CA TYR A 50 -1.04 14.48 4.35
C TYR A 50 -0.82 13.09 4.94
N ILE A 51 0.39 12.58 4.71
CA ILE A 51 0.95 11.43 5.40
C ILE A 51 1.94 11.96 6.44
N ALA A 52 1.87 11.42 7.65
CA ALA A 52 2.86 11.64 8.72
C ALA A 52 3.32 10.29 9.26
N ALA A 53 4.21 9.62 8.53
CA ALA A 53 4.63 8.25 8.82
C ALA A 53 6.13 8.17 9.15
N LYS A 54 6.52 7.27 10.05
CA LYS A 54 7.94 6.94 10.23
C LYS A 54 8.47 6.25 8.98
N ARG A 55 9.69 6.56 8.55
CA ARG A 55 10.34 5.87 7.42
C ARG A 55 10.30 4.35 7.58
N GLU A 56 10.60 3.85 8.77
CA GLU A 56 10.61 2.41 9.08
C GLU A 56 9.21 1.76 8.99
N ASP A 57 8.14 2.55 9.16
CA ASP A 57 6.74 2.12 9.05
C ASP A 57 6.13 2.45 7.66
N SER A 58 6.96 2.84 6.69
CA SER A 58 6.53 3.13 5.32
C SER A 58 7.17 2.15 4.33
N ILE A 59 6.58 1.93 3.16
CA ILE A 59 7.25 1.25 2.05
C ILE A 59 6.65 1.69 0.72
N ARG A 60 7.50 2.10 -0.22
CA ARG A 60 7.13 2.37 -1.60
C ARG A 60 7.07 1.06 -2.37
N ILE A 61 5.95 0.82 -3.04
CA ILE A 61 5.67 -0.42 -3.76
C ILE A 61 5.33 -0.07 -5.20
N TRP A 62 5.96 -0.78 -6.13
CA TRP A 62 5.56 -0.84 -7.53
C TRP A 62 4.85 -2.16 -7.75
N CYS A 63 3.52 -2.12 -7.86
CA CYS A 63 2.70 -3.30 -8.03
C CYS A 63 2.32 -3.45 -9.50
N PHE A 64 2.66 -4.60 -10.09
CA PHE A 64 2.39 -4.88 -11.49
C PHE A 64 1.17 -5.79 -11.68
N CYS A 65 0.41 -6.07 -10.61
CA CYS A 65 -0.64 -7.06 -10.71
C CYS A 65 -1.78 -6.62 -11.65
N GLN A 66 -2.44 -7.59 -12.30
CA GLN A 66 -3.55 -7.31 -13.22
C GLN A 66 -4.66 -6.47 -12.56
N ASP A 67 -4.92 -6.67 -11.27
CA ASP A 67 -5.94 -5.90 -10.54
C ASP A 67 -5.59 -4.40 -10.45
N CYS A 68 -4.30 -4.05 -10.32
CA CYS A 68 -3.84 -2.66 -10.36
C CYS A 68 -3.94 -2.06 -11.77
N GLN A 69 -3.59 -2.85 -12.80
CA GLN A 69 -3.71 -2.43 -14.20
C GLN A 69 -5.18 -2.17 -14.58
N ASP A 70 -6.08 -3.09 -14.23
CA ASP A 70 -7.53 -2.96 -14.46
C ASP A 70 -8.10 -1.72 -13.75
N TYR A 71 -7.67 -1.46 -12.52
CA TYR A 71 -8.11 -0.28 -11.77
C TYR A 71 -7.64 1.01 -12.45
N GLY A 72 -6.42 1.04 -12.96
CA GLY A 72 -5.93 2.17 -13.76
C GLY A 72 -6.78 2.44 -14.99
N ALA A 73 -7.14 1.39 -15.73
CA ALA A 73 -8.05 1.50 -16.88
C ALA A 73 -9.44 2.02 -16.47
N PHE A 74 -9.98 1.55 -15.35
CA PHE A 74 -11.21 2.08 -14.79
C PHE A 74 -11.10 3.58 -14.49
N VAL A 75 -10.10 4.02 -13.74
CA VAL A 75 -9.91 5.44 -13.38
C VAL A 75 -9.77 6.30 -14.65
N ALA A 76 -8.96 5.88 -15.62
CA ALA A 76 -8.78 6.60 -16.88
C ALA A 76 -10.08 6.72 -17.69
N SER A 77 -11.02 5.78 -17.55
CA SER A 77 -12.34 5.85 -18.17
C SER A 77 -13.29 6.84 -17.51
N GLN A 78 -13.05 7.22 -16.25
CA GLN A 78 -13.93 8.13 -15.50
C GLN A 78 -13.69 9.60 -15.83
N ASP A 79 -12.45 9.99 -16.12
CA ASP A 79 -12.10 11.38 -16.44
C ASP A 79 -10.89 11.43 -17.39
N LYS A 80 -11.03 12.14 -18.51
CA LYS A 80 -9.96 12.34 -19.50
C LYS A 80 -8.75 13.11 -18.94
N HIS A 81 -8.92 13.80 -17.83
CA HIS A 81 -7.87 14.53 -17.12
C HIS A 81 -7.35 13.76 -15.89
N ALA A 82 -7.86 12.55 -15.62
CA ALA A 82 -7.31 11.71 -14.57
C ALA A 82 -5.84 11.43 -14.87
N LYS A 83 -4.97 11.70 -13.89
CA LYS A 83 -3.57 11.29 -13.98
C LYS A 83 -3.52 9.78 -14.11
N ASN A 84 -2.74 9.30 -15.07
CA ASN A 84 -2.51 7.88 -15.22
C ASN A 84 -1.75 7.37 -13.99
N ILE A 85 -2.40 6.52 -13.20
CA ILE A 85 -1.80 5.85 -12.04
C ILE A 85 -1.09 4.55 -12.38
N VAL A 86 -1.15 4.16 -13.66
CA VAL A 86 -0.41 3.03 -14.20
C VAL A 86 0.74 3.59 -15.03
N GLY A 87 1.97 3.32 -14.59
CA GLY A 87 3.16 3.71 -15.32
C GLY A 87 3.33 2.97 -16.64
N GLU A 88 4.39 3.30 -17.36
CA GLU A 88 4.65 2.79 -18.70
C GLU A 88 4.78 1.26 -18.77
N TYR A 89 5.18 0.63 -17.65
CA TYR A 89 5.44 -0.80 -17.56
C TYR A 89 4.27 -1.58 -16.94
N GLY A 90 3.13 -0.93 -16.72
CA GLY A 90 1.94 -1.54 -16.11
C GLY A 90 1.95 -1.48 -14.58
N GLU A 91 2.86 -0.71 -13.97
CA GLU A 91 2.96 -0.58 -12.53
C GLU A 91 2.02 0.46 -11.96
N SER A 92 1.34 0.13 -10.86
CA SER A 92 0.78 1.14 -9.97
C SER A 92 1.72 1.38 -8.80
N ARG A 93 1.95 2.66 -8.49
CA ARG A 93 2.94 3.07 -7.49
C ARG A 93 2.24 3.62 -6.27
N VAL A 94 2.47 2.98 -5.12
CA VAL A 94 1.90 3.40 -3.84
C VAL A 94 2.96 3.52 -2.76
N VAL A 95 2.75 4.42 -1.80
CA VAL A 95 3.44 4.37 -0.51
C VAL A 95 2.49 3.76 0.49
N GLN A 96 2.89 2.63 1.05
CA GLN A 96 2.14 1.91 2.06
C GLN A 96 2.60 2.35 3.44
N VAL A 97 1.68 2.88 4.25
CA VAL A 97 1.91 3.38 5.62
C VAL A 97 0.85 2.82 6.57
N CYS A 98 0.96 3.09 7.87
CA CYS A 98 -0.13 2.76 8.79
C CYS A 98 -1.37 3.57 8.42
N LYS A 99 -2.56 2.97 8.57
CA LYS A 99 -3.84 3.68 8.43
C LYS A 99 -3.95 4.96 9.26
N SER A 100 -3.34 4.97 10.45
CA SER A 100 -3.28 6.10 11.37
C SER A 100 -2.34 7.23 10.95
N ASP A 101 -1.49 7.00 9.95
CA ASP A 101 -0.54 7.99 9.46
C ASP A 101 -1.11 8.80 8.28
N LEU A 102 -2.30 8.46 7.78
CA LEU A 102 -2.99 9.19 6.71
C LEU A 102 -4.08 10.10 7.27
N TYR A 103 -4.02 11.38 6.87
CA TYR A 103 -4.96 12.41 7.28
C TYR A 103 -5.58 13.07 6.06
N ILE A 104 -6.90 13.18 6.04
CA ILE A 104 -7.64 14.03 5.08
C ILE A 104 -8.13 15.24 5.85
N ILE A 105 -7.66 16.42 5.48
CA ILE A 105 -7.95 17.68 6.17
C ILE A 105 -9.05 18.49 5.49
N GLN A 106 -9.35 18.17 4.22
CA GLN A 106 -10.37 18.86 3.43
C GLN A 106 -10.98 17.90 2.41
N GLY A 107 -12.30 18.01 2.19
CA GLY A 107 -13.01 17.31 1.11
C GLY A 107 -13.28 15.84 1.37
N GLN A 108 -13.42 15.44 2.64
CA GLN A 108 -13.76 14.06 3.04
C GLN A 108 -15.09 13.59 2.42
N ASP A 109 -16.07 14.49 2.33
CA ASP A 109 -17.39 14.28 1.71
C ASP A 109 -17.31 14.02 0.19
N LEU A 110 -16.20 14.45 -0.43
CA LEU A 110 -15.91 14.25 -1.84
C LEU A 110 -15.19 12.92 -2.11
N LEU A 111 -14.92 12.10 -1.11
CA LEU A 111 -14.41 10.75 -1.33
C LEU A 111 -15.51 9.85 -1.92
N GLN A 112 -15.07 8.84 -2.66
CA GLN A 112 -15.87 7.74 -3.18
C GLN A 112 -15.11 6.45 -2.99
N LEU A 113 -15.84 5.40 -2.62
CA LEU A 113 -15.32 4.05 -2.53
C LEU A 113 -15.59 3.31 -3.84
N SER A 114 -14.61 2.55 -4.30
CA SER A 114 -14.76 1.59 -5.40
C SER A 114 -14.17 0.24 -5.03
N ARG A 115 -14.71 -0.80 -5.66
CA ARG A 115 -14.30 -2.19 -5.49
C ARG A 115 -14.36 -2.91 -6.84
N LYS A 116 -13.51 -3.92 -7.06
CA LYS A 116 -13.52 -4.66 -8.32
C LYS A 116 -14.85 -5.42 -8.52
N SER A 117 -15.35 -6.08 -7.48
CA SER A 117 -16.61 -6.83 -7.54
C SER A 117 -17.43 -6.63 -6.27
N ALA A 118 -18.73 -6.84 -6.35
CA ALA A 118 -19.60 -6.93 -5.16
C ALA A 118 -19.23 -8.12 -4.28
N THR A 119 -18.81 -9.23 -4.88
CA THR A 119 -18.49 -10.48 -4.17
C THR A 119 -17.03 -10.88 -4.39
N PRO A 120 -16.19 -10.92 -3.35
CA PRO A 120 -14.82 -11.42 -3.48
C PRO A 120 -14.83 -12.90 -3.86
N THR A 121 -13.91 -13.30 -4.76
CA THR A 121 -13.63 -14.72 -5.01
C THR A 121 -12.62 -15.24 -3.98
N LYS A 122 -12.55 -16.56 -3.79
CA LYS A 122 -11.63 -17.19 -2.81
C LYS A 122 -10.15 -16.79 -2.98
N ASN A 123 -9.74 -16.43 -4.20
CA ASN A 123 -8.36 -16.12 -4.54
C ASN A 123 -8.10 -14.63 -4.75
N GLN A 124 -9.06 -13.77 -4.39
CA GLN A 124 -8.95 -12.33 -4.60
C GLN A 124 -8.97 -11.58 -3.28
N LEU A 125 -7.94 -10.75 -3.07
CA LEU A 125 -7.91 -9.82 -1.96
C LEU A 125 -8.96 -8.72 -2.20
N TYR A 126 -9.89 -8.55 -1.25
CA TYR A 126 -10.93 -7.54 -1.34
C TYR A 126 -10.35 -6.16 -1.00
N MET A 127 -9.93 -5.43 -2.04
CA MET A 127 -9.35 -4.10 -1.91
C MET A 127 -10.41 -3.00 -2.05
N HIS A 128 -10.39 -2.08 -1.09
CA HIS A 128 -11.14 -0.83 -1.10
C HIS A 128 -10.28 0.25 -1.72
N ARG A 129 -10.80 0.91 -2.75
CA ARG A 129 -10.08 1.96 -3.46
C ARG A 129 -10.85 3.26 -3.41
N TYR A 130 -10.24 4.25 -2.79
CA TYR A 130 -10.81 5.57 -2.61
C TYR A 130 -10.31 6.52 -3.69
N TYR A 131 -11.26 7.20 -4.31
CA TYR A 131 -11.01 8.23 -5.32
C TYR A 131 -11.97 9.40 -5.06
N THR A 132 -11.78 10.51 -5.76
CA THR A 132 -12.56 11.73 -5.51
C THR A 132 -13.73 11.89 -6.49
N LYS A 133 -14.89 12.32 -6.02
CA LYS A 133 -16.06 12.70 -6.84
C LYS A 133 -15.78 13.87 -7.77
N CYS A 134 -14.95 14.81 -7.32
CA CYS A 134 -14.78 16.11 -7.97
C CYS A 134 -13.94 16.08 -9.24
N CYS A 135 -13.01 15.14 -9.35
CA CYS A 135 -12.07 15.06 -10.49
C CYS A 135 -11.55 13.62 -10.69
N HIS A 136 -12.25 12.63 -10.15
CA HIS A 136 -11.94 11.20 -10.26
C HIS A 136 -10.51 10.81 -9.87
N THR A 137 -9.82 11.66 -9.10
CA THR A 137 -8.43 11.38 -8.71
C THR A 137 -8.40 10.22 -7.72
N PRO A 138 -7.69 9.12 -8.03
CA PRO A 138 -7.49 8.00 -7.11
C PRO A 138 -6.52 8.42 -6.00
N LEU A 139 -6.88 8.27 -4.73
CA LEU A 139 -6.06 8.77 -3.62
C LEU A 139 -5.35 7.65 -2.89
N PHE A 140 -6.08 6.63 -2.47
CA PHE A 140 -5.50 5.54 -1.68
C PHE A 140 -6.34 4.27 -1.74
N GLN A 141 -5.71 3.17 -1.35
CA GLN A 141 -6.30 1.85 -1.27
C GLN A 141 -5.99 1.17 0.05
N THR A 142 -6.89 0.32 0.50
CA THR A 142 -6.78 -0.40 1.77
C THR A 142 -7.48 -1.74 1.70
N VAL A 143 -7.18 -2.60 2.66
CA VAL A 143 -7.89 -3.85 2.91
C VAL A 143 -8.44 -3.80 4.34
N ASP A 144 -9.64 -4.34 4.60
CA ASP A 144 -10.30 -4.19 5.92
C ASP A 144 -9.50 -4.80 7.06
N PHE A 145 -9.00 -6.02 6.86
CA PHE A 145 -8.32 -6.77 7.90
C PHE A 145 -6.84 -6.39 8.10
N LEU A 146 -6.27 -5.60 7.18
CA LEU A 146 -4.89 -5.13 7.25
C LEU A 146 -4.89 -3.66 7.69
N GLY A 147 -4.01 -3.28 8.61
CA GLY A 147 -3.95 -1.90 9.10
C GLY A 147 -3.00 -0.98 8.33
N PHE A 148 -2.82 -1.26 7.04
CA PHE A 148 -2.11 -0.38 6.14
C PHE A 148 -3.06 0.38 5.24
N VAL A 149 -2.57 1.49 4.71
CA VAL A 149 -3.15 2.18 3.56
C VAL A 149 -2.04 2.44 2.55
N GLY A 150 -2.30 2.12 1.28
CA GLY A 150 -1.44 2.42 0.15
C GLY A 150 -1.92 3.69 -0.54
N VAL A 151 -1.12 4.76 -0.51
CA VAL A 151 -1.46 6.05 -1.11
C VAL A 151 -0.77 6.18 -2.46
N PHE A 152 -1.49 6.54 -3.52
CA PHE A 152 -0.94 6.63 -4.88
C PHE A 152 0.08 7.76 -4.97
N LEU A 153 1.26 7.47 -5.53
CA LEU A 153 2.40 8.39 -5.57
C LEU A 153 2.11 9.63 -6.42
N GLU A 154 1.30 9.51 -7.46
CA GLU A 154 1.01 10.57 -8.45
C GLU A 154 0.32 11.81 -7.84
N ASN A 155 -0.24 11.64 -6.63
CA ASN A 155 -1.01 12.64 -5.91
C ASN A 155 -0.32 13.14 -4.64
N LEU A 156 0.91 12.67 -4.41
CA LEU A 156 1.76 13.08 -3.30
C LEU A 156 2.77 14.15 -3.72
N ASP A 157 3.27 14.90 -2.74
CA ASP A 157 4.37 15.84 -2.93
C ASP A 157 5.65 15.09 -3.34
N GLN A 158 6.02 15.24 -4.62
CA GLN A 158 7.14 14.53 -5.22
C GLN A 158 8.49 14.88 -4.58
N ALA A 159 8.62 16.04 -3.92
CA ALA A 159 9.88 16.47 -3.30
C ALA A 159 10.32 15.60 -2.12
N VAL A 160 9.40 14.81 -1.54
CA VAL A 160 9.66 14.04 -0.31
C VAL A 160 9.42 12.53 -0.46
N ILE A 161 8.99 12.06 -1.64
CA ILE A 161 8.65 10.65 -1.85
C ILE A 161 9.87 9.74 -1.62
N ASP A 162 11.06 10.15 -2.05
CA ASP A 162 12.29 9.35 -1.88
C ASP A 162 12.77 9.23 -0.44
N GLN A 163 12.14 9.94 0.50
CA GLN A 163 12.42 9.77 1.93
C GLN A 163 11.78 8.49 2.49
N PHE A 164 10.70 7.99 1.87
CA PHE A 164 10.06 6.73 2.27
C PHE A 164 10.94 5.52 1.89
N ASP A 165 10.77 4.41 2.62
CA ASP A 165 11.52 3.17 2.37
C ASP A 165 11.19 2.55 0.99
N GLY A 166 12.12 1.84 0.35
CA GLY A 166 11.95 1.28 -1.01
C GLY A 166 12.43 2.21 -2.15
N PRO A 167 11.99 1.99 -3.41
CA PRO A 167 10.88 1.13 -3.82
C PRO A 167 11.20 -0.36 -3.80
N VAL A 168 10.16 -1.18 -3.77
CA VAL A 168 10.22 -2.62 -4.03
C VAL A 168 9.22 -3.02 -5.10
N ALA A 169 9.53 -4.08 -5.85
CA ALA A 169 8.65 -4.65 -6.84
C ALA A 169 7.70 -5.68 -6.20
N MET A 170 6.44 -5.67 -6.64
CA MET A 170 5.41 -6.63 -6.24
C MET A 170 4.76 -7.20 -7.50
N MET A 171 4.75 -8.54 -7.60
CA MET A 171 4.32 -9.29 -8.80
C MET A 171 5.02 -8.86 -10.10
N PRO A 172 6.35 -8.65 -10.13
CA PRO A 172 7.07 -8.15 -11.31
C PRO A 172 6.86 -9.01 -12.57
N GLU A 173 6.56 -10.30 -12.41
CA GLU A 173 6.24 -11.22 -13.50
C GLU A 173 4.97 -10.85 -14.29
N GLN A 174 4.11 -9.98 -13.74
CA GLN A 174 2.89 -9.49 -14.38
C GLN A 174 3.09 -8.14 -15.09
N ALA A 175 4.31 -7.61 -15.14
CA ALA A 175 4.61 -6.36 -15.82
C ALA A 175 4.24 -6.44 -17.31
N SER A 176 3.59 -5.40 -17.83
CA SER A 176 3.23 -5.35 -19.26
C SER A 176 4.48 -5.29 -20.15
N LYS A 177 5.57 -4.73 -19.63
CA LYS A 177 6.91 -4.67 -20.21
C LYS A 177 7.93 -4.73 -19.09
N LEU A 178 9.12 -5.27 -19.35
CA LEU A 178 10.21 -5.26 -18.37
C LEU A 178 10.80 -3.85 -18.23
N PRO A 179 10.71 -3.19 -17.05
CA PRO A 179 11.41 -1.94 -16.80
C PRO A 179 12.93 -2.15 -16.84
N PRO A 180 13.70 -1.19 -17.40
CA PRO A 180 15.16 -1.29 -17.45
C PRO A 180 15.79 -1.28 -16.06
N ASN A 181 15.16 -0.59 -15.11
CA ASN A 181 15.58 -0.51 -13.71
C ASN A 181 14.45 -1.02 -12.81
N MET A 182 14.33 -2.34 -12.68
CA MET A 182 13.36 -2.95 -11.79
C MET A 182 13.78 -2.79 -10.32
N PRO A 183 12.91 -2.30 -9.43
CA PRO A 183 13.19 -2.33 -7.99
C PRO A 183 13.39 -3.76 -7.51
N PRO A 184 14.14 -3.97 -6.41
CA PRO A 184 14.29 -5.31 -5.85
C PRO A 184 12.93 -5.87 -5.41
N ASP A 185 12.79 -7.19 -5.45
CA ASP A 185 11.63 -7.88 -4.93
C ASP A 185 11.42 -7.59 -3.45
N ILE A 186 10.15 -7.60 -3.05
CA ILE A 186 9.78 -7.39 -1.66
C ILE A 186 10.39 -8.46 -0.73
N PHE A 187 11.25 -8.03 0.19
CA PHE A 187 11.80 -8.93 1.18
C PHE A 187 10.72 -9.34 2.20
N VAL A 188 10.21 -10.57 2.08
CA VAL A 188 9.05 -11.08 2.84
C VAL A 188 9.16 -10.85 4.36
N PRO A 189 10.30 -11.13 5.03
CA PRO A 189 10.42 -10.87 6.48
C PRO A 189 10.28 -9.39 6.86
N HIS A 190 10.67 -8.47 5.98
CA HIS A 190 10.50 -7.03 6.20
C HIS A 190 9.04 -6.61 6.03
N LEU A 191 8.36 -7.13 5.01
CA LEU A 191 6.92 -6.91 4.83
C LEU A 191 6.12 -7.46 6.00
N LEU A 192 6.37 -8.70 6.44
CA LEU A 192 5.67 -9.31 7.57
C LEU A 192 5.84 -8.50 8.86
N TRP A 193 7.04 -7.98 9.11
CA TRP A 193 7.29 -7.11 10.27
C TRP A 193 6.42 -5.84 10.22
N LYS A 194 6.36 -5.18 9.04
CA LYS A 194 5.49 -4.01 8.85
C LYS A 194 4.01 -4.39 9.04
N LEU A 195 3.56 -5.52 8.50
CA LEU A 195 2.17 -6.00 8.67
C LEU A 195 1.79 -6.24 10.14
N ILE A 196 2.68 -6.83 10.94
CA ILE A 196 2.47 -6.99 12.39
C ILE A 196 2.27 -5.63 13.06
N ARG A 197 3.06 -4.62 12.67
CA ARG A 197 2.94 -3.25 13.21
C ARG A 197 1.66 -2.57 12.75
N TYR A 198 1.30 -2.71 11.49
CA TYR A 198 0.08 -2.16 10.91
C TYR A 198 -1.16 -2.72 11.60
N HIS A 199 -1.12 -3.96 12.08
CA HIS A 199 -2.26 -4.58 12.76
C HIS A 199 -2.89 -3.73 13.86
N SER A 200 -2.09 -2.99 14.66
CA SER A 200 -2.64 -2.13 15.71
C SER A 200 -3.43 -0.93 15.18
N SER A 201 -3.27 -0.59 13.91
CA SER A 201 -3.95 0.53 13.24
C SER A 201 -5.11 0.08 12.35
N ARG A 202 -5.51 -1.20 12.40
CA ARG A 202 -6.51 -1.77 11.47
C ARG A 202 -7.86 -1.06 11.44
N ASN A 203 -8.28 -0.49 12.56
CA ASN A 203 -9.56 0.20 12.73
C ASN A 203 -9.42 1.74 12.74
N LEU A 204 -8.25 2.28 12.37
CA LEU A 204 -7.98 3.72 12.37
C LEU A 204 -8.03 4.28 10.95
N GLY A 205 -7.98 5.60 10.84
CA GLY A 205 -7.86 6.35 9.60
C GLY A 205 -9.19 6.90 9.07
N PRO A 206 -9.15 7.65 7.97
CA PRO A 206 -10.28 8.42 7.44
C PRO A 206 -11.20 7.57 6.55
N PHE A 207 -11.38 6.29 6.87
CA PHE A 207 -12.09 5.33 6.03
C PHE A 207 -13.55 5.22 6.44
N ASP A 208 -14.44 5.41 5.49
CA ASP A 208 -15.86 5.08 5.63
C ASP A 208 -16.16 3.86 4.74
N TYR A 209 -16.15 2.69 5.37
CA TYR A 209 -16.38 1.42 4.69
C TYR A 209 -17.85 1.16 4.36
N ASP A 210 -18.76 1.94 4.94
CA ASP A 210 -20.21 1.83 4.76
C ASP A 210 -20.70 2.61 3.54
N MET A 211 -19.82 3.40 2.91
CA MET A 211 -20.09 4.05 1.63
C MET A 211 -20.51 3.03 0.57
N ASN A 212 -21.59 3.34 -0.16
CA ASN A 212 -22.01 2.55 -1.32
C ASN A 212 -20.88 2.52 -2.38
N PRO A 213 -20.26 1.36 -2.63
CA PRO A 213 -19.10 1.29 -3.52
C PRO A 213 -19.52 1.29 -4.99
N THR A 214 -18.73 1.93 -5.84
CA THR A 214 -18.79 1.75 -7.29
C THR A 214 -18.05 0.48 -7.69
N PHE A 215 -18.71 -0.40 -8.45
CA PHE A 215 -18.12 -1.64 -8.95
C PHE A 215 -17.66 -1.50 -10.41
N TRP A 216 -16.46 -2.01 -10.73
CA TRP A 216 -15.84 -1.80 -12.05
C TRP A 216 -15.34 -3.06 -12.76
N GLY A 217 -15.24 -4.19 -12.07
CA GLY A 217 -14.83 -5.49 -12.65
C GLY A 217 -16.00 -6.40 -13.00
N ASP A 218 -17.19 -6.15 -12.46
CA ASP A 218 -18.40 -6.88 -12.80
C ASP A 218 -18.90 -6.43 -14.17
N LYS A 219 -18.29 -6.92 -15.25
CA LYS A 219 -18.94 -6.87 -16.56
C LYS A 219 -20.28 -7.59 -16.39
N LYS A 220 -21.40 -6.86 -16.51
CA LYS A 220 -22.71 -7.48 -16.74
C LYS A 220 -22.49 -8.50 -17.85
N LYS A 221 -22.74 -9.77 -17.57
CA LYS A 221 -23.02 -10.75 -18.62
C LYS A 221 -24.30 -10.25 -19.30
N THR A 222 -24.17 -9.37 -20.27
CA THR A 222 -25.24 -9.12 -21.23
C THR A 222 -25.54 -10.47 -21.86
N LYS A 223 -26.79 -10.91 -21.63
CA LYS A 223 -27.38 -12.13 -22.19
C LYS A 223 -27.26 -12.14 -23.71
#